data_AF-A0AA46SEX3-F1
#
_entry.id   AF-A0AA46SEX3-F1
#
_cell.length_a   1.000
_cell.length_b   1.000
_cell.length_c   1.000
_cell.angle_alpha   90.00
_cell.angle_beta   90.00
_cell.angle_gamma   90.00
#
_symmetry.space_group_name_H-M   'P 1'
#
loop_
_entity.id
_entity.type
_entity.pdbx_description
1 polymer ?
#
loop_
_entity_poly.entity_id
_entity_poly.type
_entity_poly.pdbx_seq_one_letter_code
_entity_poly.pdbx_strand_id
1 'polypeptide(L)'
;MGQRFSVEGNKYEKVKPTGYWTFFCNPKKWYIDEFILSGKIEDSFTVSEYHKKDFKPGQLGVIRVGHDRRTKKQLAGKPKLFRGIYAVVKILGSDEPMKGTEKEYWEDEGDVNILKYRVPIRYIKTLLRKPILLDNLELSAEEYDKYLIEGQQGSTMPLSPLAFKKIIEIVGGLDSLELVFNESNEDNDSISKLEKKYYDAVPEVKERVSRYIERGSIAQEYKKRTGFKCQVPTPLLFQEAEW
;
A
#
# COMPACT_ATOMS: atom_id res chain seq x y z
N MET A 1 -46.72 -37.95 -1.58
CA MET A 1 -45.39 -37.92 -2.23
C MET A 1 -45.00 -36.47 -2.47
N GLY A 2 -44.25 -35.86 -1.54
CA GLY A 2 -43.74 -34.50 -1.70
C GLY A 2 -42.33 -34.56 -2.27
N GLN A 3 -42.16 -34.12 -3.52
CA GLN A 3 -40.83 -33.94 -4.11
C GLN A 3 -40.13 -32.79 -3.39
N ARG A 4 -39.02 -33.10 -2.71
CA ARG A 4 -38.04 -32.12 -2.24
C ARG A 4 -37.28 -31.61 -3.47
N PHE A 5 -37.52 -30.36 -3.85
CA PHE A 5 -36.62 -29.63 -4.73
C PHE A 5 -35.38 -29.24 -3.91
N SER A 6 -34.27 -29.94 -4.12
CA SER A 6 -32.95 -29.51 -3.67
C SER A 6 -32.50 -28.35 -4.56
N VAL A 7 -32.65 -27.12 -4.08
CA VAL A 7 -32.03 -25.94 -4.67
C VAL A 7 -30.57 -25.91 -4.20
N GLU A 8 -29.69 -26.62 -4.90
CA GLU A 8 -28.24 -26.36 -4.82
C GLU A 8 -27.94 -25.06 -5.59
N GLY A 9 -28.22 -23.93 -4.93
CA GLY A 9 -27.80 -22.62 -5.41
C GLY A 9 -26.29 -22.47 -5.24
N ASN A 10 -25.56 -22.46 -6.35
CA ASN A 10 -24.15 -22.09 -6.41
C ASN A 10 -24.01 -20.65 -5.87
N LYS A 11 -23.49 -20.50 -4.65
CA LYS A 11 -23.77 -19.35 -3.76
C LYS A 11 -23.03 -18.05 -4.09
N TYR A 12 -22.36 -17.96 -5.24
CA TYR A 12 -21.67 -16.75 -5.68
C TYR A 12 -21.82 -16.61 -7.18
N GLU A 13 -22.64 -15.66 -7.61
CA GLU A 13 -22.58 -15.16 -8.98
C GLU A 13 -21.15 -14.63 -9.21
N LYS A 14 -20.40 -15.25 -10.11
CA LYS A 14 -18.98 -14.95 -10.29
C LYS A 14 -18.85 -13.56 -10.89
N VAL A 15 -18.49 -12.57 -10.06
CA VAL A 15 -18.17 -11.21 -10.52
C VAL A 15 -17.03 -11.28 -11.53
N LYS A 16 -17.22 -10.66 -12.70
CA LYS A 16 -16.21 -10.69 -13.76
C LYS A 16 -14.98 -9.87 -13.35
N PRO A 17 -13.76 -10.37 -13.60
CA PRO A 17 -12.54 -9.60 -13.39
C PRO A 17 -12.53 -8.33 -14.23
N THR A 18 -12.19 -7.19 -13.60
CA THR A 18 -12.13 -5.87 -14.25
C THR A 18 -10.70 -5.47 -14.60
N GLY A 19 -9.71 -6.20 -14.08
CA GLY A 19 -8.30 -5.80 -14.10
C GLY A 19 -7.88 -4.92 -12.93
N TYR A 20 -8.83 -4.50 -12.09
CA TYR A 20 -8.59 -3.80 -10.83
C TYR A 20 -9.03 -4.66 -9.66
N TRP A 21 -8.31 -4.58 -8.54
CA TRP A 21 -8.52 -5.50 -7.42
C TRP A 21 -8.63 -4.77 -6.08
N THR A 22 -9.53 -5.27 -5.23
CA THR A 22 -9.55 -4.96 -3.80
C THR A 22 -8.92 -6.13 -3.04
N PHE A 23 -7.88 -5.84 -2.26
CA PHE A 23 -7.26 -6.77 -1.33
C PHE A 23 -7.76 -6.47 0.09
N PHE A 24 -8.46 -7.42 0.70
CA PHE A 24 -9.06 -7.25 2.02
C PHE A 24 -8.05 -7.58 3.11
N CYS A 25 -7.57 -6.55 3.81
CA CYS A 25 -6.70 -6.69 4.95
C CYS A 25 -7.50 -6.72 6.25
N ASN A 26 -7.23 -7.73 7.07
CA ASN A 26 -7.64 -7.78 8.47
C ASN A 26 -6.45 -7.44 9.36
N PRO A 27 -6.43 -6.25 10.01
CA PRO A 27 -5.31 -5.82 10.87
C PRO A 27 -5.01 -6.79 12.01
N LYS A 28 -5.98 -7.63 12.43
CA LYS A 28 -5.73 -8.64 13.47
C LYS A 28 -4.87 -9.81 12.96
N LYS A 29 -4.84 -10.06 11.65
CA LYS A 29 -4.05 -11.13 11.05
C LYS A 29 -2.75 -10.62 10.44
N TRP A 30 -2.81 -9.43 9.83
CA TRP A 30 -1.72 -8.82 9.08
C TRP A 30 -1.55 -7.37 9.54
N TYR A 31 -0.40 -7.08 10.15
CA TYR A 31 -0.02 -5.77 10.67
C TYR A 31 0.42 -4.83 9.55
N ILE A 32 -0.54 -4.48 8.70
CA ILE A 32 -0.33 -3.62 7.53
C ILE A 32 0.27 -2.25 7.88
N ASP A 33 -0.07 -1.71 9.05
CA ASP A 33 0.51 -0.49 9.58
C ASP A 33 2.01 -0.64 9.84
N GLU A 34 2.42 -1.75 10.46
CA GLU A 34 3.83 -2.04 10.71
C GLU A 34 4.60 -2.35 9.43
N PHE A 35 4.00 -3.12 8.52
CA PHE A 35 4.57 -3.40 7.20
C PHE A 35 4.82 -2.10 6.42
N ILE A 36 3.83 -1.18 6.37
CA ILE A 36 4.01 0.10 5.67
C ILE A 36 5.09 0.95 6.35
N LEU A 37 5.16 0.95 7.69
CA LEU A 37 6.17 1.70 8.44
C LEU A 37 7.59 1.14 8.29
N SER A 38 7.75 -0.16 8.02
CA SER A 38 9.07 -0.76 7.80
C SER A 38 9.73 -0.29 6.51
N GLY A 39 8.94 0.27 5.58
CA GLY A 39 9.42 0.69 4.27
C GLY A 39 9.55 -0.46 3.26
N LYS A 40 9.18 -1.69 3.62
CA LYS A 40 9.11 -2.78 2.64
C LYS A 40 8.04 -2.45 1.58
N ILE A 41 8.35 -2.75 0.32
CA ILE A 41 7.48 -2.40 -0.82
C ILE A 41 6.96 -3.61 -1.58
N GLU A 42 7.51 -4.79 -1.34
CA GLU A 42 7.05 -6.03 -1.95
C GLU A 42 6.48 -6.95 -0.88
N ASP A 43 5.40 -7.65 -1.23
CA ASP A 43 4.72 -8.59 -0.36
C ASP A 43 4.00 -9.65 -1.21
N SER A 44 3.51 -10.71 -0.57
CA SER A 44 2.66 -11.73 -1.18
C SER A 44 1.28 -11.76 -0.52
N PHE A 45 0.26 -11.36 -1.28
CA PHE A 45 -1.10 -11.27 -0.76
C PHE A 45 -1.91 -12.52 -1.09
N THR A 46 -2.64 -13.05 -0.11
CA THR A 46 -3.51 -14.21 -0.32
C THR A 46 -4.67 -13.88 -1.26
N VAL A 47 -4.94 -14.72 -2.25
CA VAL A 47 -6.06 -14.55 -3.17
C VAL A 47 -7.20 -15.52 -2.86
N SER A 48 -8.43 -15.13 -3.15
CA SER A 48 -9.57 -16.04 -3.06
C SER A 48 -9.49 -17.12 -4.16
N GLU A 49 -9.84 -18.36 -3.81
CA GLU A 49 -9.80 -19.52 -4.73
C GLU A 49 -10.50 -19.28 -6.07
N TYR A 50 -11.61 -18.55 -6.06
CA TYR A 50 -12.40 -18.26 -7.26
C TYR A 50 -11.75 -17.24 -8.21
N HIS A 51 -10.76 -16.48 -7.73
CA HIS A 51 -10.06 -15.43 -8.50
C HIS A 51 -8.65 -15.82 -8.92
N LYS A 52 -8.13 -16.97 -8.47
CA LYS A 52 -6.70 -17.28 -8.58
C LYS A 52 -6.15 -17.13 -10.01
N LYS A 53 -6.87 -17.63 -11.01
CA LYS A 53 -6.48 -17.57 -12.44
C LYS A 53 -6.75 -16.23 -13.14
N ASP A 54 -7.30 -15.24 -12.45
CA ASP A 54 -7.76 -13.99 -13.06
C ASP A 54 -6.72 -12.85 -12.90
N PHE A 55 -5.68 -13.07 -12.08
CA PHE A 55 -4.60 -12.12 -11.84
C PHE A 55 -3.57 -12.12 -12.98
N LYS A 56 -3.14 -10.91 -13.38
CA LYS A 56 -2.09 -10.71 -14.38
C LYS A 56 -1.09 -9.65 -13.91
N PRO A 57 0.21 -9.83 -14.21
CA PRO A 57 1.21 -8.79 -13.97
C PRO A 57 0.79 -7.45 -14.57
N GLY A 58 1.05 -6.37 -13.85
CA GLY A 58 0.72 -5.01 -14.28
C GLY A 58 -0.67 -4.52 -13.87
N GLN A 59 -1.58 -5.40 -13.48
CA GLN A 59 -2.86 -5.01 -12.90
C GLN A 59 -2.67 -4.21 -11.61
N LEU A 60 -3.63 -3.36 -11.29
CA LEU A 60 -3.59 -2.50 -10.12
C LEU A 60 -4.62 -2.93 -9.07
N GLY A 61 -4.38 -2.55 -7.84
CA GLY A 61 -5.35 -2.77 -6.78
C GLY A 61 -5.15 -1.85 -5.59
N VAL A 62 -6.02 -2.04 -4.60
CA VAL A 62 -6.01 -1.27 -3.36
C VAL A 62 -6.00 -2.20 -2.16
N ILE A 63 -5.28 -1.82 -1.11
CA ILE A 63 -5.33 -2.50 0.19
C ILE A 63 -6.43 -1.86 1.02
N ARG A 64 -7.54 -2.57 1.19
CA ARG A 64 -8.69 -2.15 1.98
C ARG A 64 -8.62 -2.79 3.36
N VAL A 65 -8.53 -1.97 4.40
CA VAL A 65 -8.57 -2.37 5.80
C VAL A 65 -10.01 -2.45 6.30
N GLY A 66 -10.36 -3.62 6.85
CA GLY A 66 -11.64 -3.85 7.52
C GLY A 66 -11.68 -3.35 8.96
N HIS A 67 -12.64 -3.82 9.75
CA HIS A 67 -12.72 -3.48 11.17
C HIS A 67 -11.48 -3.97 11.93
N ASP A 68 -10.75 -3.05 12.55
CA ASP A 68 -9.63 -3.40 13.41
C ASP A 68 -10.11 -3.97 14.76
N ARG A 69 -10.03 -5.30 14.85
CA ARG A 69 -10.40 -6.08 16.04
C ARG A 69 -9.21 -6.43 16.92
N ARG A 70 -8.05 -5.78 16.73
CA ARG A 70 -6.90 -5.96 17.62
C ARG A 70 -7.24 -5.51 19.05
N THR A 71 -6.67 -6.21 20.01
CA THR A 71 -6.78 -5.91 21.45
C THR A 71 -5.76 -4.85 21.87
N LYS A 72 -5.92 -4.25 23.06
CA LYS A 72 -4.94 -3.29 23.61
C LYS A 72 -3.52 -3.87 23.70
N LYS A 73 -3.39 -5.15 24.02
CA LYS A 73 -2.10 -5.86 24.08
C LYS A 73 -1.45 -5.94 22.70
N GLN A 74 -2.21 -6.38 21.69
CA GLN A 74 -1.73 -6.48 20.31
C GLN A 74 -1.35 -5.12 19.72
N LEU A 75 -2.06 -4.06 20.11
CA LEU A 75 -1.77 -2.70 19.63
C LEU A 75 -0.54 -2.08 20.28
N ALA A 76 -0.05 -2.60 21.42
CA ALA A 76 1.09 -2.04 22.15
C ALA A 76 1.02 -0.51 22.35
N GLY A 77 -0.18 0.03 22.62
CA GLY A 77 -0.42 1.47 22.78
C GLY A 77 -0.75 2.24 21.49
N LYS A 78 -0.68 1.62 20.31
CA LYS A 78 -1.08 2.22 19.04
C LYS A 78 -2.61 2.39 18.93
N PRO A 79 -3.09 3.40 18.21
CA PRO A 79 -4.51 3.52 17.89
C PRO A 79 -4.96 2.42 16.94
N LYS A 80 -6.26 2.09 16.97
CA LYS A 80 -6.87 1.20 15.99
C LYS A 80 -6.93 1.85 14.62
N LEU A 81 -6.79 1.04 13.57
CA LEU A 81 -7.01 1.49 12.20
C LEU A 81 -8.51 1.66 11.94
N PHE A 82 -8.85 2.78 11.31
CA PHE A 82 -10.19 3.01 10.77
C PHE A 82 -10.37 2.24 9.47
N ARG A 83 -11.61 1.91 9.12
CA ARG A 83 -11.93 1.26 7.85
C ARG A 83 -11.61 2.19 6.70
N GLY A 84 -10.81 1.71 5.75
CA GLY A 84 -10.33 2.58 4.69
C GLY A 84 -9.40 1.89 3.72
N ILE A 85 -8.95 2.67 2.74
CA ILE A 85 -7.91 2.28 1.80
C ILE A 85 -6.59 2.85 2.29
N TYR A 86 -5.60 1.96 2.47
CA TYR A 86 -4.30 2.28 3.07
C TYR A 86 -3.14 2.20 2.08
N ALA A 87 -3.37 1.63 0.90
CA ALA A 87 -2.36 1.60 -0.14
C ALA A 87 -2.98 1.35 -1.51
N VAL A 88 -2.25 1.78 -2.55
CA VAL A 88 -2.40 1.34 -3.93
C VAL A 88 -1.23 0.42 -4.26
N VAL A 89 -1.52 -0.69 -4.92
CA VAL A 89 -0.56 -1.75 -5.24
C VAL A 89 -0.61 -2.10 -6.72
N LYS A 90 0.50 -2.66 -7.21
CA LYS A 90 0.64 -3.26 -8.53
C LYS A 90 0.93 -4.74 -8.38
N ILE A 91 0.26 -5.58 -9.16
CA ILE A 91 0.51 -7.02 -9.19
C ILE A 91 1.76 -7.29 -10.04
N LEU A 92 2.70 -8.05 -9.50
CA LEU A 92 3.98 -8.36 -10.14
C LEU A 92 3.95 -9.69 -10.91
N GLY A 93 3.09 -10.62 -10.50
CA GLY A 93 3.11 -12.01 -10.96
C GLY A 93 1.71 -12.63 -10.99
N SER A 94 1.61 -13.84 -11.52
CA SER A 94 0.42 -14.68 -11.42
C SER A 94 0.26 -15.27 -10.01
N ASP A 95 -0.86 -15.95 -9.77
CA ASP A 95 -1.07 -16.70 -8.55
C ASP A 95 -0.12 -17.90 -8.47
N GLU A 96 0.51 -18.08 -7.32
CA GLU A 96 1.33 -19.25 -7.04
C GLU A 96 0.98 -19.79 -5.65
N PRO A 97 0.95 -21.12 -5.48
CA PRO A 97 0.82 -21.71 -4.16
C PRO A 97 2.11 -21.46 -3.38
N MET A 98 2.06 -20.56 -2.40
CA MET A 98 3.22 -20.21 -1.59
C MET A 98 2.83 -19.93 -0.14
N LYS A 99 3.83 -20.05 0.74
CA LYS A 99 3.71 -19.57 2.12
C LYS A 99 3.70 -18.05 2.13
N GLY A 100 3.17 -17.45 3.20
CA GLY A 100 3.27 -16.01 3.33
C GLY A 100 4.71 -15.57 3.46
N THR A 101 5.01 -14.45 2.81
CA THR A 101 6.22 -13.66 3.06
C THR A 101 6.07 -12.90 4.37
N GLU A 102 7.18 -12.39 4.88
CA GLU A 102 7.17 -11.38 5.95
C GLU A 102 6.48 -11.81 7.27
N LYS A 103 6.91 -12.97 7.79
CA LYS A 103 6.39 -13.60 9.03
C LYS A 103 6.19 -12.64 10.20
N GLU A 104 7.08 -11.67 10.34
CA GLU A 104 7.11 -10.69 11.43
C GLU A 104 5.87 -9.77 11.50
N TYR A 105 5.11 -9.61 10.42
CA TYR A 105 3.86 -8.82 10.44
C TYR A 105 2.59 -9.67 10.45
N TRP A 106 2.71 -10.98 10.65
CA TRP A 106 1.57 -11.86 10.90
C TRP A 106 1.42 -12.13 12.39
N GLU A 107 0.19 -12.03 12.89
CA GLU A 107 -0.09 -12.35 14.29
C GLU A 107 0.02 -13.85 14.60
N ASP A 108 -0.25 -14.71 13.62
CA ASP A 108 -0.18 -16.17 13.76
C ASP A 108 0.81 -16.73 12.73
N GLU A 109 1.98 -17.14 13.22
CA GLU A 109 3.03 -17.77 12.42
C GLU A 109 2.56 -19.07 11.74
N GLY A 110 1.58 -19.77 12.32
CA GLY A 110 0.97 -20.94 11.73
C GLY A 110 0.27 -20.59 10.41
N ASP A 111 -0.46 -19.48 10.37
CA ASP A 111 -1.23 -19.00 9.21
C ASP A 111 -0.32 -18.60 8.03
N VAL A 112 0.94 -18.23 8.32
CA VAL A 112 2.00 -17.92 7.32
C VAL A 112 2.55 -19.17 6.67
N ASN A 113 2.70 -20.24 7.45
CA ASN A 113 3.30 -21.48 6.99
C ASN A 113 2.32 -22.35 6.17
N ILE A 114 1.03 -22.00 6.14
CA ILE A 114 0.03 -22.65 5.29
C ILE A 114 0.25 -22.24 3.83
N LEU A 115 0.34 -23.24 2.95
CA LEU A 115 0.36 -23.05 1.52
C LEU A 115 -0.99 -22.49 1.06
N LYS A 116 -1.01 -21.25 0.59
CA LYS A 116 -2.20 -20.59 0.04
C LYS A 116 -1.83 -20.04 -1.33
N TYR A 117 -2.81 -19.87 -2.21
CA TYR A 117 -2.59 -19.10 -3.43
C TYR A 117 -2.33 -17.65 -3.05
N ARG A 118 -1.19 -17.12 -3.47
CA ARG A 118 -0.80 -15.74 -3.26
C ARG A 118 -0.33 -15.13 -4.56
N VAL A 119 -0.46 -13.82 -4.65
CA VAL A 119 0.10 -13.03 -5.75
C VAL A 119 1.17 -12.09 -5.19
N PRO A 120 2.34 -11.99 -5.83
CA PRO A 120 3.33 -10.99 -5.47
C PRO A 120 2.80 -9.61 -5.86
N ILE A 121 2.84 -8.69 -4.92
CA ILE A 121 2.39 -7.31 -5.08
C ILE A 121 3.51 -6.35 -4.71
N ARG A 122 3.50 -5.19 -5.37
CA ARG A 122 4.32 -4.05 -5.02
C ARG A 122 3.44 -2.90 -4.59
N TYR A 123 3.72 -2.33 -3.43
CA TYR A 123 3.12 -1.08 -3.00
C TYR A 123 3.66 0.04 -3.89
N ILE A 124 2.77 0.80 -4.52
CA ILE A 124 3.12 1.95 -5.38
C ILE A 124 2.77 3.27 -4.71
N LYS A 125 1.78 3.26 -3.81
CA LYS A 125 1.43 4.39 -2.94
C LYS A 125 0.97 3.88 -1.60
N THR A 126 1.50 4.43 -0.52
CA THR A 126 0.98 4.18 0.83
C THR A 126 0.15 5.38 1.28
N LEU A 127 -0.83 5.14 2.14
CA LEU A 127 -1.81 6.12 2.60
C LEU A 127 -1.99 6.00 4.13
N LEU A 128 -0.96 5.57 4.86
CA LEU A 128 -1.07 5.29 6.29
C LEU A 128 -1.45 6.53 7.11
N ARG A 129 -0.95 7.72 6.73
CA ARG A 129 -1.24 8.98 7.43
C ARG A 129 -2.54 9.64 6.96
N LYS A 130 -2.85 9.48 5.68
CA LYS A 130 -4.07 10.02 5.06
C LYS A 130 -4.83 8.90 4.35
N PRO A 131 -5.39 7.93 5.11
CA PRO A 131 -6.16 6.84 4.51
C PRO A 131 -7.45 7.39 3.92
N ILE A 132 -7.92 6.76 2.85
CA ILE A 132 -9.24 7.06 2.31
C ILE A 132 -10.24 6.29 3.16
N LEU A 133 -10.83 6.96 4.14
CA LEU A 133 -11.79 6.35 5.05
C LEU A 133 -13.09 6.04 4.30
N LEU A 134 -13.60 4.82 4.46
CA LEU A 134 -14.81 4.39 3.76
C LEU A 134 -16.05 5.21 4.18
N ASP A 135 -16.08 5.65 5.44
CA ASP A 135 -17.19 6.44 5.97
C ASP A 135 -17.27 7.84 5.35
N ASN A 136 -16.16 8.33 4.77
CA ASN A 136 -16.05 9.64 4.13
C ASN A 136 -15.87 9.53 2.60
N LEU A 137 -15.98 8.32 2.04
CA LEU A 137 -15.78 8.09 0.61
C LEU A 137 -17.09 8.33 -0.13
N GLU A 138 -17.22 9.50 -0.74
CA GLU A 138 -18.37 9.88 -1.55
C GLU A 138 -18.26 9.26 -2.95
N LEU A 139 -19.11 8.28 -3.22
CA LEU A 139 -19.24 7.62 -4.53
C LEU A 139 -20.64 7.90 -5.09
N SER A 140 -20.72 8.23 -6.37
CA SER A 140 -21.99 8.21 -7.11
C SER A 140 -22.52 6.77 -7.24
N ALA A 141 -23.78 6.62 -7.66
CA ALA A 141 -24.40 5.31 -7.85
C ALA A 141 -23.63 4.40 -8.84
N GLU A 142 -22.99 4.98 -9.84
CA GLU A 142 -22.20 4.26 -10.85
C GLU A 142 -20.80 3.89 -10.35
N GLU A 143 -20.25 4.70 -9.44
CA GLU A 143 -18.96 4.44 -8.79
C GLU A 143 -19.09 3.51 -7.59
N TYR A 144 -20.30 3.27 -7.08
CA TYR A 144 -20.53 2.45 -5.90
C TYR A 144 -20.08 1.01 -6.15
N ASP A 145 -19.06 0.58 -5.41
CA ASP A 145 -18.61 -0.81 -5.37
C ASP A 145 -19.03 -1.44 -4.04
N LYS A 146 -20.02 -2.33 -4.12
CA LYS A 146 -20.57 -3.04 -2.97
C LYS A 146 -19.49 -3.70 -2.11
N TYR A 147 -18.52 -4.36 -2.75
CA TYR A 147 -17.52 -5.16 -2.05
C TYR A 147 -16.46 -4.27 -1.40
N LEU A 148 -16.12 -3.14 -2.01
CA LEU A 148 -15.24 -2.14 -1.41
C LEU A 148 -15.84 -1.56 -0.12
N ILE A 149 -17.09 -1.10 -0.20
CA ILE A 149 -17.78 -0.38 0.89
C ILE A 149 -18.20 -1.34 2.01
N GLU A 150 -19.03 -2.33 1.69
CA GLU A 150 -19.61 -3.26 2.67
C GLU A 150 -18.55 -4.29 3.13
N GLY A 151 -17.62 -4.64 2.26
CA GLY A 151 -16.64 -5.70 2.49
C GLY A 151 -17.12 -7.08 2.06
N GLN A 152 -16.22 -8.05 2.17
CA GLN A 152 -16.46 -9.46 1.85
C GLN A 152 -15.63 -10.33 2.81
N GLN A 153 -15.99 -11.61 2.97
CA GLN A 153 -15.20 -12.57 3.75
C GLN A 153 -13.97 -13.11 3.01
N GLY A 154 -13.88 -12.88 1.70
CA GLY A 154 -12.76 -13.29 0.86
C GLY A 154 -11.58 -12.32 0.92
N SER A 155 -10.38 -12.81 0.59
CA SER A 155 -9.16 -12.01 0.57
C SER A 155 -9.10 -11.03 -0.60
N THR A 156 -9.79 -11.33 -1.72
CA THR A 156 -9.80 -10.48 -2.91
C THR A 156 -11.16 -10.39 -3.57
N MET A 157 -11.45 -9.25 -4.23
CA MET A 157 -12.58 -9.06 -5.15
C MET A 157 -12.18 -8.18 -6.33
N PRO A 158 -12.75 -8.37 -7.54
CA PRO A 158 -12.67 -7.39 -8.61
C PRO A 158 -13.22 -6.04 -8.12
N LEU A 159 -12.52 -4.96 -8.47
CA LEU A 159 -12.91 -3.59 -8.14
C LEU A 159 -13.49 -2.91 -9.38
N SER A 160 -14.60 -2.20 -9.22
CA SER A 160 -15.17 -1.38 -10.29
C SER A 160 -14.12 -0.40 -10.86
N PRO A 161 -13.93 -0.33 -12.20
CA PRO A 161 -13.03 0.65 -12.81
C PRO A 161 -13.37 2.10 -12.45
N LEU A 162 -14.66 2.41 -12.31
CA LEU A 162 -15.13 3.74 -11.93
C LEU A 162 -14.75 4.06 -10.47
N ALA A 163 -14.96 3.09 -9.56
CA ALA A 163 -14.53 3.22 -8.17
C ALA A 163 -13.00 3.41 -8.08
N PHE A 164 -12.23 2.61 -8.83
CA PHE A 164 -10.78 2.73 -8.86
C PHE A 164 -10.34 4.10 -9.37
N LYS A 165 -10.93 4.58 -10.47
CA LYS A 165 -10.64 5.91 -11.01
C LYS A 165 -10.88 7.00 -9.95
N LYS A 166 -12.02 6.95 -9.25
CA LYS A 166 -12.35 7.90 -8.17
C LYS A 166 -11.33 7.86 -7.03
N ILE A 167 -10.90 6.66 -6.62
CA ILE A 167 -9.85 6.48 -5.62
C ILE A 167 -8.56 7.16 -6.07
N ILE A 168 -8.14 6.94 -7.31
CA ILE A 168 -6.91 7.55 -7.85
C ILE A 168 -7.02 9.07 -7.94
N GLU A 169 -8.19 9.63 -8.29
CA GLU A 169 -8.43 11.07 -8.27
C GLU A 169 -8.21 11.65 -6.86
N ILE A 170 -8.73 11.01 -5.81
CA ILE A 170 -8.55 11.42 -4.40
C ILE A 170 -7.08 11.38 -3.98
N VAL A 171 -6.32 10.39 -4.49
CA VAL A 171 -4.88 10.24 -4.20
C VAL A 171 -4.03 11.33 -4.90
N GLY A 172 -4.59 12.04 -5.88
CA GLY A 172 -3.91 13.09 -6.63
C GLY A 172 -3.54 12.70 -8.07
N GLY A 173 -4.24 11.73 -8.65
CA GLY A 173 -4.10 11.30 -10.04
C GLY A 173 -3.03 10.23 -10.26
N LEU A 174 -2.97 9.66 -11.48
CA LEU A 174 -1.96 8.67 -11.87
C LEU A 174 -0.54 9.25 -11.81
N ASP A 175 -0.37 10.55 -12.06
CA ASP A 175 0.93 11.26 -11.94
C ASP A 175 1.43 11.35 -10.50
N SER A 176 0.62 10.96 -9.52
CA SER A 176 1.08 10.78 -8.13
C SER A 176 1.60 9.37 -7.84
N LEU A 177 1.28 8.41 -8.73
CA LEU A 177 1.79 7.04 -8.73
C LEU A 177 3.12 6.95 -9.49
N GLU A 178 3.32 7.81 -10.49
CA GLU A 178 4.55 7.89 -11.29
C GLU A 178 5.28 9.22 -11.03
N LEU A 179 6.59 9.15 -10.76
CA LEU A 179 7.42 10.35 -10.58
C LEU A 179 7.67 11.05 -11.92
N VAL A 180 7.00 12.18 -12.15
CA VAL A 180 7.35 13.14 -13.22
C VAL A 180 8.00 14.38 -12.58
N PHE A 181 9.29 14.61 -12.88
CA PHE A 181 10.00 15.83 -12.48
C PHE A 181 9.90 16.84 -13.62
N ASN A 182 9.13 17.92 -13.43
CA ASN A 182 9.22 19.09 -14.31
C ASN A 182 10.29 20.03 -13.75
N GLU A 183 11.25 20.39 -14.59
CA GLU A 183 12.44 21.20 -14.24
C GLU A 183 12.12 22.65 -13.81
N SER A 184 10.87 23.10 -13.91
CA SER A 184 10.47 24.48 -13.62
C SER A 184 10.16 24.80 -12.14
N ASN A 185 10.32 23.84 -11.23
CA ASN A 185 10.00 24.02 -9.80
C ASN A 185 11.21 24.55 -9.00
N GLU A 186 11.82 25.66 -9.42
CA GLU A 186 13.07 26.19 -8.82
C GLU A 186 12.89 27.01 -7.52
N ASP A 187 11.66 27.26 -7.07
CA ASP A 187 11.43 28.06 -5.85
C ASP A 187 11.50 27.23 -4.56
N ASN A 188 12.00 27.81 -3.46
CA ASN A 188 12.07 27.17 -2.13
C ASN A 188 10.71 26.63 -1.63
N ASP A 189 9.60 27.23 -2.07
CA ASP A 189 8.23 26.78 -1.75
C ASP A 189 7.83 25.49 -2.52
N SER A 190 8.63 25.08 -3.51
CA SER A 190 8.44 23.85 -4.30
C SER A 190 8.96 22.60 -3.58
N ILE A 191 10.07 22.71 -2.83
CA ILE A 191 10.70 21.56 -2.15
C ILE A 191 9.79 21.04 -1.04
N SER A 192 9.28 21.92 -0.18
CA SER A 192 8.32 21.52 0.87
C SER A 192 7.01 20.96 0.30
N LYS A 193 6.60 21.38 -0.91
CA LYS A 193 5.44 20.79 -1.61
C LYS A 193 5.76 19.40 -2.14
N LEU A 194 6.97 19.17 -2.67
CA LEU A 194 7.43 17.85 -3.12
C LEU A 194 7.55 16.87 -1.94
N GLU A 195 8.15 17.29 -0.83
CA GLU A 195 8.25 16.48 0.39
C GLU A 195 6.87 16.09 0.93
N LYS A 196 5.93 17.04 0.98
CA LYS A 196 4.54 16.76 1.38
C LYS A 196 3.83 15.82 0.40
N LYS A 197 4.00 16.01 -0.91
CA LYS A 197 3.34 15.20 -1.95
C LYS A 197 3.82 13.74 -1.93
N TYR A 198 5.12 13.53 -1.71
CA TYR A 198 5.74 12.20 -1.76
C TYR A 198 6.06 11.63 -0.38
N TYR A 199 5.53 12.22 0.69
CA TYR A 199 5.80 11.77 2.06
C TYR A 199 5.45 10.30 2.30
N ASP A 200 4.28 9.86 1.83
CA ASP A 200 3.82 8.47 1.93
C ASP A 200 4.13 7.67 0.65
N ALA A 201 5.02 8.18 -0.21
CA ALA A 201 5.47 7.42 -1.36
C ALA A 201 6.38 6.26 -0.94
N VAL A 202 6.58 5.31 -1.85
CA VAL A 202 7.47 4.16 -1.65
C VAL A 202 8.93 4.62 -1.51
N PRO A 203 9.82 3.91 -0.78
CA PRO A 203 11.19 4.36 -0.56
C PRO A 203 11.97 4.64 -1.85
N GLU A 204 11.77 3.87 -2.92
CA GLU A 204 12.39 4.16 -4.22
C GLU A 204 11.99 5.56 -4.75
N VAL A 205 10.72 5.94 -4.57
CA VAL A 205 10.22 7.27 -4.93
C VAL A 205 10.81 8.32 -4.01
N LYS A 206 10.89 8.08 -2.70
CA LYS A 206 11.53 9.00 -1.75
C LYS A 206 13.01 9.19 -2.06
N GLU A 207 13.72 8.12 -2.40
CA GLU A 207 15.13 8.16 -2.75
C GLU A 207 15.33 8.95 -4.05
N ARG A 208 14.48 8.74 -5.06
CA ARG A 208 14.50 9.55 -6.28
C ARG A 208 14.22 11.02 -6.00
N VAL A 209 13.26 11.34 -5.14
CA VAL A 209 12.97 12.73 -4.70
C VAL A 209 14.15 13.31 -3.93
N SER A 210 14.77 12.56 -3.01
CA SER A 210 15.97 12.97 -2.27
C SER A 210 17.12 13.28 -3.22
N ARG A 211 17.44 12.35 -4.13
CA ARG A 211 18.48 12.54 -5.15
C ARG A 211 18.18 13.74 -6.05
N TYR A 212 16.92 13.97 -6.41
CA TYR A 212 16.51 15.13 -7.20
C TYR A 212 16.75 16.43 -6.42
N ILE A 213 16.30 16.51 -5.17
CA ILE A 213 16.52 17.67 -4.29
C ILE A 213 18.03 17.91 -4.08
N GLU A 214 18.81 16.86 -3.80
CA GLU A 214 20.26 16.93 -3.58
C GLU A 214 21.06 17.33 -4.83
N ARG A 215 20.53 17.07 -6.03
CA ARG A 215 21.15 17.39 -7.32
C ARG A 215 20.59 18.67 -7.93
N GLY A 216 19.52 19.24 -7.36
CA GLY A 216 18.87 20.46 -7.84
C GLY A 216 19.78 21.69 -7.77
N SER A 217 19.39 22.74 -8.49
CA SER A 217 20.14 24.00 -8.62
C SER A 217 20.47 24.62 -7.26
N ILE A 218 19.51 24.64 -6.33
CA ILE A 218 19.69 25.15 -4.95
C ILE A 218 20.76 24.35 -4.18
N ALA A 219 20.69 23.02 -4.21
CA ALA A 219 21.66 22.18 -3.52
C ALA A 219 23.07 22.30 -4.14
N GLN A 220 23.16 22.46 -5.46
CA GLN A 220 24.41 22.75 -6.16
C GLN A 220 24.97 24.12 -5.78
N GLU A 221 24.13 25.15 -5.66
CA GLU A 221 24.55 26.48 -5.24
C GLU A 221 25.05 26.48 -3.78
N TYR A 222 24.34 25.80 -2.88
CA TYR A 222 24.78 25.62 -1.49
C TYR A 222 26.12 24.88 -1.41
N LYS A 223 26.28 23.77 -2.16
CA LYS A 223 27.54 23.01 -2.25
C LYS A 223 28.69 23.85 -2.80
N LYS A 224 28.44 24.71 -3.79
CA LYS A 224 29.44 25.68 -4.30
C LYS A 224 29.88 26.66 -3.22
N ARG A 225 28.93 27.23 -2.45
CA ARG A 225 29.22 28.17 -1.36
C ARG A 225 30.03 27.54 -0.23
N THR A 226 29.80 26.27 0.08
CA THR A 226 30.55 25.54 1.11
C THR A 226 31.85 24.89 0.59
N GLY A 227 32.21 25.13 -0.68
CA GLY A 227 33.38 24.51 -1.31
C GLY A 227 33.31 22.98 -1.30
N PHE A 228 32.10 22.41 -1.34
CA PHE A 228 31.82 20.98 -1.26
C PHE A 228 32.32 20.31 0.03
N LYS A 229 32.59 21.09 1.08
CA LYS A 229 33.09 20.56 2.37
C LYS A 229 31.92 20.14 3.26
N CYS A 230 32.07 18.98 3.91
CA CYS A 230 31.14 18.51 4.93
C CYS A 230 31.15 19.50 6.10
N GLN A 231 29.98 20.01 6.48
CA GLN A 231 29.82 21.01 7.54
C GLN A 231 29.61 20.37 8.93
N VAL A 232 29.52 19.04 8.99
CA VAL A 232 29.43 18.32 10.26
C VAL A 232 30.84 18.09 10.77
N PRO A 233 31.16 18.49 12.02
CA PRO A 233 32.43 18.12 12.61
C PRO A 233 32.54 16.60 12.67
N THR A 234 33.64 16.04 12.16
CA THR A 234 33.98 14.64 12.37
C THR A 234 33.95 14.38 13.87
N PRO A 235 33.24 13.34 14.38
CA PRO A 235 33.36 12.99 15.78
C PRO A 235 34.83 12.69 16.04
N LEU A 236 35.43 13.40 16.99
CA LEU A 236 36.76 13.07 17.48
C LEU A 236 36.69 11.63 17.99
N LEU A 237 37.31 10.71 17.25
CA LEU A 237 37.72 9.43 17.79
C LEU A 237 38.58 9.76 19.00
N PHE A 238 38.08 9.40 20.19
CA PHE A 238 38.88 9.38 21.40
C PHE A 238 40.11 8.51 21.13
N GLN A 239 41.25 9.16 20.92
CA GLN A 239 42.55 8.50 21.10
C GLN A 239 42.70 8.34 22.62
N GLU A 240 42.45 7.14 23.12
CA GLU A 240 43.01 6.74 24.41
C GLU A 240 44.53 6.68 24.23
N ALA A 241 45.20 7.67 24.83
CA ALA A 241 46.64 7.68 25.00
C ALA A 241 47.02 6.70 26.10
N GLU A 242 48.07 5.96 25.81
CA GLU A 242 48.78 5.00 26.65
C GLU A 242 49.04 5.49 28.08
N TRP A 243 48.83 4.59 29.05
CA TRP A 243 49.72 4.34 30.20
C TRP A 243 49.73 2.85 30.50
#